data_AF-A0A1X7R6C1-F1
#
_entry.id   AF-A0A1X7R6C1-F1
#
_cell.length_a   1.000
_cell.length_b   1.000
_cell.length_c   1.000
_cell.angle_alpha   90.00
_cell.angle_beta   90.00
_cell.angle_gamma   90.00
#
_symmetry.space_group_name_H-M   'P 1'
#
loop_
_entity.id
_entity.type
_entity.pdbx_description
1 polymer ?
#
loop_
_entity_poly.entity_id
_entity_poly.type
_entity_poly.pdbx_seq_one_letter_code
_entity_poly.pdbx_strand_id
1 'polypeptide(L)'
;MSQELAGFKDLKVSIEKNSSNDKISNGKNGIPNQSITKPITVDSNTGEVIVKTVTGKKRIRKGQSLEQYEEQLQHFYEVEKGPTWTPIGWMDSNEKFENSLNTLDLEIKHNRLLLMGFIHRWYYNRDYLICLKACNEIEQKYKTLQYSEKKMKREIDELDHVIKKCTTLIENKSI
;
A
#
# COMPACT_ATOMS: atom_id res chain seq x y z
N MET A 1 -6.47 19.69 -43.64
CA MET A 1 -7.66 19.42 -42.82
C MET A 1 -7.38 19.98 -41.44
N SER A 2 -7.98 21.14 -41.19
CA SER A 2 -7.97 21.87 -39.93
C SER A 2 -9.17 21.42 -39.11
N GLN A 3 -8.97 21.13 -37.82
CA GLN A 3 -9.96 21.04 -36.73
C GLN A 3 -9.17 20.49 -35.51
N GLU A 4 -9.14 21.00 -34.29
CA GLU A 4 -9.76 22.14 -33.61
C GLU A 4 -8.90 22.38 -32.35
N LEU A 5 -8.31 23.58 -32.22
CA LEU A 5 -7.85 24.11 -30.93
C LEU A 5 -9.05 24.77 -30.24
N ALA A 6 -9.79 24.02 -29.43
CA ALA A 6 -10.87 24.56 -28.62
C ALA A 6 -10.91 23.85 -27.28
N GLY A 7 -10.64 24.58 -26.17
CA GLY A 7 -11.00 24.05 -24.85
C GLY A 7 -10.32 24.63 -23.61
N PHE A 8 -9.28 25.45 -23.70
CA PHE A 8 -8.56 25.93 -22.49
C PHE A 8 -8.70 27.43 -22.17
N LYS A 9 -9.62 28.14 -22.81
CA LYS A 9 -9.72 29.61 -22.67
C LYS A 9 -10.50 30.13 -21.46
N ASP A 10 -11.18 29.29 -20.67
CA ASP A 10 -12.08 29.77 -19.61
C ASP A 10 -11.80 29.26 -18.18
N LEU A 11 -10.58 28.82 -17.87
CA LEU A 11 -10.18 28.58 -16.48
C LEU A 11 -9.76 29.90 -15.82
N LYS A 12 -10.76 30.69 -15.39
CA LYS A 12 -10.59 31.79 -14.43
C LYS A 12 -10.21 31.17 -13.07
N VAL A 13 -8.92 31.03 -12.82
CA VAL A 13 -8.42 30.71 -11.48
C VAL A 13 -8.56 31.95 -10.62
N SER A 14 -9.60 31.97 -9.78
CA SER A 14 -9.75 32.98 -8.73
C SER A 14 -8.65 32.77 -7.70
N ILE A 15 -7.56 33.54 -7.80
CA ILE A 15 -6.58 33.65 -6.72
C ILE A 15 -7.22 34.52 -5.65
N GLU A 16 -7.84 33.90 -4.66
CA GLU A 16 -8.24 34.58 -3.44
C GLU A 16 -6.98 35.18 -2.79
N LYS A 17 -6.90 36.51 -2.79
CA LYS A 17 -5.93 37.24 -1.98
C LYS A 17 -6.31 37.04 -0.51
N ASN A 18 -5.81 35.98 0.11
CA ASN A 18 -5.83 35.87 1.56
C ASN A 18 -4.87 36.91 2.14
N SER A 19 -5.42 38.11 2.34
CA SER A 19 -4.88 39.12 3.25
C SER A 19 -5.16 38.69 4.68
N SER A 20 -4.48 37.64 5.17
CA SER A 20 -4.44 37.34 6.60
C SER A 20 -3.29 38.14 7.21
N ASN A 21 -3.68 39.28 7.76
CA ASN A 21 -2.87 40.12 8.63
C ASN A 21 -2.74 39.42 10.00
N ASP A 22 -2.09 38.25 10.03
CA ASP A 22 -1.96 37.46 11.25
C ASP A 22 -0.73 37.91 12.03
N LYS A 23 -1.01 38.67 13.08
CA LYS A 23 -0.10 38.94 14.19
C LYS A 23 0.50 37.61 14.65
N ILE A 24 1.82 37.48 14.52
CA ILE A 24 2.61 36.37 15.04
C ILE A 24 2.41 36.33 16.56
N SER A 25 1.49 35.48 17.03
CA SER A 25 1.34 35.19 18.45
C SER A 25 2.48 34.28 18.86
N ASN A 26 3.45 34.85 19.58
CA ASN A 26 4.47 34.09 20.29
C ASN A 26 3.81 33.12 21.30
N GLY A 27 4.00 31.82 21.10
CA GLY A 27 3.85 30.80 22.13
C GLY A 27 2.69 29.83 21.95
N LYS A 28 3.03 28.60 21.51
CA LYS A 28 2.72 27.31 22.17
C LYS A 28 3.07 26.16 21.20
N ASN A 29 4.11 25.41 21.57
CA ASN A 29 4.42 24.12 20.96
C ASN A 29 3.30 23.13 21.31
N GLY A 30 2.82 22.31 20.36
CA GLY A 30 2.09 21.09 20.72
C GLY A 30 0.85 20.69 19.92
N ILE A 31 0.85 20.75 18.58
CA ILE A 31 -0.09 19.93 17.79
C ILE A 31 0.74 18.85 17.07
N PRO A 32 0.54 17.55 17.37
CA PRO A 32 1.20 16.46 16.64
C PRO A 32 0.80 16.50 15.15
N ASN A 33 1.76 16.31 14.25
CA ASN A 33 1.56 16.28 12.80
C ASN A 33 1.14 17.60 12.12
N GLN A 34 1.43 18.76 12.71
CA GLN A 34 1.53 19.96 11.88
C GLN A 34 2.83 19.89 11.08
N SER A 35 2.74 19.56 9.79
CA SER A 35 3.82 19.85 8.87
C SER A 35 4.11 21.35 8.99
N ILE A 36 5.32 21.72 9.39
CA ILE A 36 5.79 23.08 9.22
C ILE A 36 5.93 23.29 7.71
N THR A 37 4.83 23.63 7.03
CA THR A 37 4.84 24.11 5.65
C THR A 37 5.50 25.47 5.68
N LYS A 38 6.84 25.45 5.65
CA LYS A 38 7.63 26.68 5.54
C LYS A 38 7.18 27.38 4.26
N PRO A 39 6.93 28.70 4.31
CA PRO A 39 6.39 29.41 3.17
C PRO A 39 7.32 29.22 1.97
N ILE A 40 6.74 28.71 0.89
CA ILE A 40 7.39 28.63 -0.41
C ILE A 40 7.45 30.07 -0.92
N THR A 41 8.64 30.61 -1.06
CA THR A 41 8.83 31.99 -1.53
C THR A 41 9.47 31.94 -2.90
N VAL A 42 8.86 32.61 -3.88
CA VAL A 42 9.45 32.79 -5.20
C VAL A 42 10.33 34.04 -5.16
N ASP A 43 11.56 33.93 -5.64
CA ASP A 43 12.42 35.10 -5.83
C ASP A 43 11.81 35.99 -6.92
N SER A 44 11.55 37.26 -6.60
CA SER A 44 10.91 38.21 -7.51
C SER A 44 11.80 38.57 -8.69
N ASN A 45 13.12 38.36 -8.59
CA ASN A 45 14.06 38.72 -9.64
C ASN A 45 14.37 37.57 -10.61
N THR A 46 14.41 36.32 -10.13
CA THR A 46 14.79 35.15 -10.93
C THR A 46 13.63 34.20 -11.21
N GLY A 47 12.50 34.35 -10.50
CA GLY A 47 11.37 33.42 -10.57
C GLY A 47 11.64 32.06 -9.92
N GLU A 48 12.78 31.89 -9.24
CA GLU A 48 13.18 30.63 -8.63
C GLU A 48 12.43 30.35 -7.33
N VAL A 49 12.09 29.08 -7.11
CA VAL A 49 11.35 28.65 -5.91
C VAL A 49 12.34 28.40 -4.77
N ILE A 50 12.24 29.20 -3.71
CA ILE A 50 13.05 29.08 -2.49
C ILE A 50 12.23 28.40 -1.40
N VAL A 51 12.77 27.30 -0.87
CA VAL A 51 12.19 26.57 0.26
C VAL A 51 13.16 26.62 1.44
N LYS A 52 12.66 26.99 2.62
CA LYS A 52 13.46 26.88 3.85
C LYS A 52 13.49 25.41 4.29
N THR A 53 14.67 24.88 4.62
CA THR A 53 14.81 23.55 5.24
C THR A 53 14.42 23.60 6.70
N VAL A 54 14.24 22.44 7.34
CA VAL A 54 13.92 22.32 8.78
C VAL A 54 14.93 23.10 9.65
N THR A 55 16.20 23.09 9.28
CA THR A 55 17.33 23.81 9.89
C THR A 55 17.37 25.33 9.62
N GLY A 56 16.43 25.87 8.83
CA GLY A 56 16.32 27.30 8.53
C GLY A 56 17.13 27.77 7.31
N LYS A 57 18.01 26.93 6.76
CA LYS A 57 18.78 27.24 5.54
C LYS A 57 17.84 27.33 4.33
N LYS A 58 18.02 28.35 3.50
CA LYS A 58 17.30 28.48 2.22
C LYS A 58 17.91 27.52 1.19
N ARG A 59 17.08 26.75 0.49
CA ARG A 59 17.49 25.96 -0.67
C ARG A 59 16.65 26.36 -1.87
N ILE A 60 17.31 26.60 -2.99
CA ILE A 60 16.66 26.80 -4.28
C ILE A 60 16.23 25.42 -4.79
N ARG A 61 14.94 25.27 -5.09
CA ARG A 61 14.40 24.09 -5.75
C ARG A 61 14.39 24.38 -7.24
N LYS A 62 15.30 23.75 -7.98
CA LYS A 62 15.20 23.70 -9.43
C LYS A 62 14.02 22.79 -9.78
N GLY A 63 13.15 23.27 -10.67
CA GLY A 63 12.18 22.39 -11.31
C GLY A 63 12.90 21.30 -12.10
N GLN A 64 12.21 20.19 -12.33
CA GLN A 64 12.68 19.19 -13.27
C GLN A 64 12.59 19.76 -14.70
N SER A 65 13.62 19.55 -15.52
CA SER A 65 13.50 19.90 -16.95
C SER A 65 12.58 18.90 -17.66
N LEU A 66 12.01 19.31 -18.80
CA LEU A 66 11.19 18.41 -19.62
C LEU A 66 11.97 17.14 -19.99
N GLU A 67 13.23 17.29 -20.41
CA GLU A 67 14.13 16.20 -20.77
C GLU A 67 14.34 15.22 -19.61
N GLN A 68 14.60 15.72 -18.39
CA GLN A 68 14.74 14.88 -17.20
C GLN A 68 13.45 14.16 -16.83
N TYR A 69 12.30 14.75 -17.13
CA TYR A 69 11.01 14.11 -16.91
C TYR A 69 10.78 12.99 -17.93
N GLU A 70 11.07 13.25 -19.20
CA GLU A 70 10.96 12.27 -20.28
C GLU A 70 11.90 11.07 -20.06
N GLU A 71 13.15 11.31 -19.65
CA GLU A 71 14.10 10.24 -19.29
C GLU A 71 13.58 9.37 -18.13
N GLN A 72 13.04 9.97 -17.08
CA GLN A 72 12.49 9.22 -15.95
C GLN A 72 11.23 8.43 -16.34
N LEU A 73 10.39 9.02 -17.18
CA LEU A 73 9.20 8.35 -17.70
C LEU A 73 9.59 7.14 -18.54
N GLN A 74 10.57 7.30 -19.43
CA GLN A 74 11.11 6.21 -20.25
C GLN A 74 11.70 5.12 -19.35
N HIS A 75 12.53 5.50 -18.38
CA HIS A 75 13.15 4.55 -17.46
C HIS A 75 12.11 3.76 -16.65
N PHE A 76 11.05 4.42 -16.18
CA PHE A 76 9.96 3.80 -15.44
C PHE A 76 9.23 2.73 -16.27
N TYR A 77 8.91 3.01 -17.53
CA TYR A 77 8.16 2.07 -18.37
C TYR A 77 9.03 1.00 -19.05
N GLU A 78 10.22 1.36 -19.50
CA GLU A 78 11.06 0.48 -20.33
C GLU A 78 12.05 -0.34 -19.50
N VAL A 79 12.62 0.24 -18.44
CA VAL A 79 13.69 -0.38 -17.66
C VAL A 79 13.14 -1.02 -16.38
N GLU A 80 12.57 -0.22 -15.49
CA GLU A 80 12.10 -0.70 -14.18
C GLU A 80 10.74 -1.39 -14.25
N LYS A 81 9.94 -1.07 -15.28
CA LYS A 81 8.55 -1.54 -15.47
C LYS A 81 7.63 -1.26 -14.28
N GLY A 82 7.99 -0.28 -13.46
CA GLY A 82 7.28 0.10 -12.26
C GLY A 82 7.14 -1.00 -11.20
N PRO A 83 6.40 -0.71 -10.12
CA PRO A 83 6.12 -1.71 -9.09
C PRO A 83 5.19 -2.80 -9.62
N THR A 84 5.44 -4.03 -9.20
CA THR A 84 4.60 -5.17 -9.58
C THR A 84 3.17 -4.97 -9.08
N TRP A 85 2.22 -4.98 -10.01
CA TRP A 85 0.80 -4.91 -9.68
C TRP A 85 0.25 -6.31 -9.42
N THR A 86 -0.41 -6.50 -8.28
CA THR A 86 -1.14 -7.73 -7.99
C THR A 86 -2.56 -7.62 -8.57
N PRO A 87 -2.99 -8.52 -9.47
CA PRO A 87 -4.30 -8.42 -10.07
C PRO A 87 -5.42 -8.60 -9.05
N ILE A 88 -6.57 -7.99 -9.34
CA ILE A 88 -7.76 -8.16 -8.52
C ILE A 88 -8.14 -9.65 -8.47
N GLY A 89 -8.45 -10.15 -7.27
CA GLY A 89 -8.80 -11.56 -7.06
C GLY A 89 -7.64 -12.55 -7.19
N TRP A 90 -6.38 -12.10 -7.21
CA TRP A 90 -5.22 -13.00 -7.23
C TRP A 90 -5.24 -14.07 -6.11
N MET A 91 -5.76 -13.71 -4.93
CA MET A 91 -5.90 -14.63 -3.78
C MET A 91 -7.17 -15.49 -3.81
N ASP A 92 -8.05 -15.32 -4.79
CA ASP A 92 -9.29 -16.10 -4.89
C ASP A 92 -9.06 -17.44 -5.62
N SER A 93 -7.92 -17.61 -6.30
CA SER A 93 -7.58 -18.80 -7.08
C SER A 93 -7.01 -19.93 -6.22
N ASN A 94 -7.69 -21.10 -6.22
CA ASN A 94 -7.19 -22.30 -5.57
C ASN A 94 -5.88 -22.82 -6.19
N GLU A 95 -5.69 -22.66 -7.51
CA GLU A 95 -4.44 -23.07 -8.16
C GLU A 95 -3.24 -22.26 -7.64
N LYS A 96 -3.43 -20.96 -7.40
CA LYS A 96 -2.37 -20.10 -6.83
C LYS A 96 -2.04 -20.48 -5.40
N PHE A 97 -3.04 -20.88 -4.61
CA PHE A 97 -2.83 -21.42 -3.27
C PHE A 97 -2.01 -22.70 -3.31
N GLU A 98 -2.43 -23.71 -4.09
CA GLU A 98 -1.78 -25.00 -4.21
C GLU A 98 -0.32 -24.86 -4.68
N ASN A 99 -0.10 -24.01 -5.69
CA ASN A 99 1.24 -23.69 -6.15
C ASN A 99 2.07 -23.06 -5.02
N SER A 100 1.52 -22.05 -4.33
CA SER A 100 2.19 -21.37 -3.22
C SER A 100 2.53 -22.33 -2.07
N LEU A 101 1.62 -23.24 -1.72
CA LEU A 101 1.80 -24.23 -0.66
C LEU A 101 2.93 -25.22 -0.97
N ASN A 102 3.13 -25.54 -2.25
CA ASN A 102 4.12 -26.52 -2.69
C ASN A 102 5.48 -25.90 -3.05
N THR A 103 5.51 -24.64 -3.49
CA THR A 103 6.75 -23.99 -3.93
C THR A 103 7.39 -23.11 -2.86
N LEU A 104 6.61 -22.55 -1.93
CA LEU A 104 7.15 -21.61 -0.96
C LEU A 104 7.85 -22.32 0.18
N ASP A 105 8.98 -21.74 0.58
CA ASP A 105 9.66 -22.11 1.81
C ASP A 105 8.86 -21.63 3.02
N LEU A 106 8.27 -22.57 3.77
CA LEU A 106 7.42 -22.30 4.93
C LEU A 106 8.23 -21.95 6.19
N GLU A 107 9.56 -22.04 6.15
CA GLU A 107 10.42 -21.52 7.23
C GLU A 107 10.35 -19.99 7.30
N ILE A 108 10.12 -19.35 6.15
CA ILE A 108 9.98 -17.91 6.02
C ILE A 108 8.60 -17.45 6.52
N LYS A 109 8.59 -16.58 7.53
CA LYS A 109 7.35 -16.04 8.13
C LYS A 109 6.43 -15.39 7.10
N HIS A 110 7.00 -14.62 6.17
CA HIS A 110 6.21 -13.95 5.14
C HIS A 110 5.39 -14.95 4.30
N ASN A 111 6.00 -16.07 3.91
CA ASN A 111 5.34 -17.10 3.11
C ASN A 111 4.18 -17.76 3.88
N ARG A 112 4.37 -18.01 5.18
CA ARG A 112 3.29 -18.48 6.06
C ARG A 112 2.13 -17.48 6.16
N LEU A 113 2.45 -16.19 6.32
CA LEU A 113 1.43 -15.13 6.36
C LEU A 113 0.67 -14.99 5.04
N LEU A 114 1.36 -15.19 3.91
CA LEU A 114 0.75 -15.18 2.59
C LEU A 114 -0.29 -16.31 2.46
N LEU A 115 0.05 -17.53 2.91
CA LEU A 115 -0.89 -18.66 2.96
C LEU A 115 -2.08 -18.38 3.89
N MET A 116 -1.85 -17.78 5.06
CA MET A 116 -2.95 -17.34 5.93
C MET A 116 -3.85 -16.29 5.28
N GLY A 117 -3.29 -15.45 4.40
CA GLY A 117 -4.08 -14.50 3.62
C GLY A 117 -5.11 -15.18 2.71
N PHE A 118 -4.75 -16.31 2.07
CA PHE A 118 -5.71 -17.10 1.27
C PHE A 118 -6.84 -17.65 2.15
N ILE A 119 -6.49 -18.22 3.32
CA ILE A 119 -7.48 -18.73 4.29
C ILE A 119 -8.46 -17.62 4.71
N HIS A 120 -7.94 -16.47 5.13
CA HIS A 120 -8.78 -15.34 5.56
C HIS A 120 -9.70 -14.89 4.44
N ARG A 121 -9.20 -14.82 3.20
CA ARG A 121 -10.00 -14.43 2.04
C ARG A 121 -11.20 -15.36 1.85
N TRP A 122 -10.99 -16.68 1.82
CA TRP A 122 -12.08 -17.65 1.70
C TRP A 122 -13.03 -17.64 2.91
N TYR A 123 -12.49 -17.48 4.12
CA TYR A 123 -13.30 -17.36 5.33
C TYR A 123 -14.28 -16.17 5.26
N TYR A 124 -13.79 -14.98 4.86
CA TYR A 124 -14.63 -13.78 4.75
C TYR A 124 -15.57 -13.83 3.54
N ASN A 125 -15.19 -14.51 2.46
CA ASN A 125 -16.07 -14.80 1.32
C ASN A 125 -17.13 -15.86 1.65
N ARG A 126 -17.07 -16.48 2.84
CA ARG A 126 -17.98 -17.53 3.33
C ARG A 126 -17.85 -18.88 2.61
N ASP A 127 -16.71 -19.09 1.95
CA ASP A 127 -16.35 -20.35 1.28
C ASP A 127 -15.76 -21.33 2.31
N TYR A 128 -16.55 -21.66 3.34
CA TYR A 128 -16.06 -22.39 4.51
C TYR A 128 -15.53 -23.80 4.19
N LEU A 129 -16.08 -24.48 3.16
CA LEU A 129 -15.61 -25.80 2.74
C LEU A 129 -14.18 -25.73 2.16
N ILE A 130 -13.92 -24.75 1.29
CA ILE A 130 -12.59 -24.53 0.70
C ILE A 130 -11.62 -24.07 1.79
N CYS A 131 -12.06 -23.14 2.64
CA CYS A 131 -11.29 -22.66 3.77
C CYS A 131 -10.85 -23.81 4.69
N LEU A 132 -11.77 -24.70 5.06
CA LEU A 132 -11.49 -25.84 5.94
C LEU A 132 -10.49 -26.80 5.29
N LYS A 133 -10.67 -27.11 3.99
CA LYS A 133 -9.74 -27.97 3.24
C LYS A 133 -8.33 -27.38 3.25
N ALA A 134 -8.19 -26.10 2.88
CA ALA A 134 -6.91 -25.41 2.85
C ALA A 134 -6.24 -25.34 4.23
N CYS A 135 -7.02 -25.14 5.29
CA CYS A 135 -6.49 -25.13 6.66
C CYS A 135 -5.87 -26.48 7.03
N ASN A 136 -6.55 -27.58 6.72
CA ASN A 136 -6.05 -28.94 7.00
C ASN A 136 -4.75 -29.24 6.23
N GLU A 137 -4.65 -28.80 4.97
CA GLU A 137 -3.44 -28.99 4.16
C GLU A 137 -2.24 -28.21 4.71
N ILE A 138 -2.46 -26.97 5.15
CA ILE A 138 -1.42 -26.16 5.80
C ILE A 138 -1.01 -26.77 7.14
N GLU A 139 -1.97 -27.24 7.93
CA GLU A 139 -1.71 -27.88 9.22
C GLU A 139 -0.82 -29.12 9.05
N GLN A 140 -1.11 -29.95 8.03
CA GLN A 140 -0.29 -31.11 7.69
C GLN A 140 1.15 -30.70 7.34
N LYS A 141 1.32 -29.66 6.51
CA LYS A 141 2.65 -29.15 6.16
C LYS A 141 3.39 -28.61 7.39
N TYR A 142 2.71 -27.88 8.27
CA TYR A 142 3.32 -27.36 9.50
C TYR A 142 3.75 -28.47 10.45
N LYS A 143 2.99 -29.57 10.56
CA LYS A 143 3.39 -30.75 11.37
C LYS A 143 4.65 -31.43 10.86
N THR A 144 4.91 -31.40 9.55
CA THR A 144 6.14 -31.97 8.96
C THR A 144 7.39 -31.12 9.21
N LEU A 145 7.23 -29.84 9.53
CA LEU A 145 8.34 -28.94 9.81
C LEU A 145 8.83 -29.17 11.25
N GLN A 146 10.09 -29.56 11.44
CA GLN A 146 10.73 -29.76 12.76
C GLN A 146 10.95 -28.45 13.57
N TYR A 147 10.27 -27.35 13.21
CA TYR A 147 10.49 -26.07 13.85
C TYR A 147 9.89 -26.01 15.25
N SER A 148 10.56 -25.27 16.14
CA SER A 148 10.07 -25.01 17.49
C SER A 148 8.64 -24.46 17.42
N GLU A 149 7.68 -25.21 17.97
CA GLU A 149 6.26 -24.83 18.13
C GLU A 149 6.12 -23.37 18.61
N LYS A 150 7.07 -22.86 19.40
CA LYS A 150 7.09 -21.49 19.89
C LYS A 150 7.14 -20.41 18.80
N LYS A 151 7.83 -20.66 17.66
CA LYS A 151 7.97 -19.67 16.58
C LYS A 151 6.72 -19.53 15.71
N MET A 152 5.93 -20.60 15.62
CA MET A 152 4.72 -20.66 14.78
C MET A 152 3.45 -20.79 15.61
N LYS A 153 3.56 -20.70 16.94
CA LYS A 153 2.44 -20.93 17.87
C LYS A 153 1.26 -20.05 17.53
N ARG A 154 1.51 -18.76 17.27
CA ARG A 154 0.45 -17.81 16.95
C ARG A 154 -0.27 -18.20 15.66
N GLU A 155 0.48 -18.53 14.62
CA GLU A 155 -0.08 -18.94 13.33
C GLU A 155 -0.87 -20.26 13.45
N ILE A 156 -0.42 -21.19 14.27
CA ILE A 156 -1.13 -22.46 14.56
C ILE A 156 -2.40 -22.20 15.37
N ASP A 157 -2.33 -21.37 16.42
CA ASP A 157 -3.48 -20.99 17.25
C ASP A 157 -4.56 -20.28 16.40
N GLU A 158 -4.14 -19.42 15.47
CA GLU A 158 -5.02 -18.77 14.50
C GLU A 158 -5.65 -19.79 13.53
N LEU A 159 -4.87 -20.75 13.02
CA LEU A 159 -5.36 -21.82 12.14
C LEU A 159 -6.43 -22.68 12.83
N ASP A 160 -6.15 -23.12 14.06
CA ASP A 160 -7.07 -23.90 14.89
C ASP A 160 -8.37 -23.14 15.16
N HIS A 161 -8.26 -21.83 15.39
CA HIS A 161 -9.44 -20.99 15.56
C HIS A 161 -10.31 -20.97 14.31
N VAL A 162 -9.72 -20.79 13.13
CA VAL A 162 -10.44 -20.77 11.85
C VAL A 162 -11.06 -22.14 11.56
N ILE A 163 -10.34 -23.24 11.76
CA ILE A 163 -10.86 -24.61 11.59
C ILE A 163 -12.11 -24.80 12.44
N LYS A 164 -12.05 -24.52 13.74
CA LYS A 164 -13.18 -24.67 14.68
C LYS A 164 -14.39 -23.82 14.26
N LYS A 165 -14.14 -22.60 13.78
CA LYS A 165 -15.22 -21.72 13.30
C LYS A 165 -15.84 -22.23 12.01
N CYS A 166 -15.03 -22.65 11.04
CA CYS A 166 -15.50 -23.22 9.79
C CYS A 166 -16.33 -24.48 10.02
N THR A 167 -15.88 -25.42 10.85
CA THR A 167 -16.65 -26.64 11.15
C THR A 167 -18.00 -26.33 11.76
N THR A 168 -18.02 -25.47 12.78
CA THR A 168 -19.27 -25.02 13.44
C THR A 168 -20.23 -24.35 12.44
N LEU A 169 -19.71 -23.52 11.54
CA LEU A 169 -20.52 -22.81 10.54
C LEU A 169 -21.05 -23.74 9.45
N ILE A 170 -20.28 -24.75 9.05
CA ILE A 170 -20.71 -25.76 8.07
C ILE A 170 -21.81 -26.64 8.66
N GLU A 171 -21.66 -27.10 9.89
CA GLU A 171 -22.65 -27.91 10.60
C GLU A 171 -23.98 -27.15 10.74
N ASN A 172 -23.94 -25.88 11.15
CA ASN A 172 -25.14 -25.04 11.30
C ASN A 172 -25.83 -24.68 9.98
N LYS A 173 -25.12 -24.75 8.84
CA LYS A 173 -25.67 -24.45 7.50
C LYS A 173 -26.21 -25.69 6.79
N SER A 174 -25.96 -26.87 7.34
CA SER A 174 -26.42 -28.16 6.80
C SER A 174 -27.76 -28.61 7.39
N ILE A 175 -28.48 -27.69 8.05
CA ILE A 175 -29.86 -27.77 8.54
C ILE A 175 -30.67 -26.72 7.78
#